data_AF-A0A2E2EMC3-F1
#
_entry.id   AF-A0A2E2EMC3-F1
#
_cell.length_a   1.000
_cell.length_b   1.000
_cell.length_c   1.000
_cell.angle_alpha   90.00
_cell.angle_beta   90.00
_cell.angle_gamma   90.00
#
_symmetry.space_group_name_H-M   'P 1'
#
loop_
_entity.id
_entity.type
_entity.pdbx_description
1 polymer ?
#
loop_
_entity_poly.entity_id
_entity_poly.type
_entity_poly.pdbx_seq_one_letter_code
_entity_poly.pdbx_strand_id
1 'polypeptide(L)'
;MIKKEGCNPCKMFEPTIKNVAKQNNLEYKSVQAEDMPEKMRPEVFPYFYLLNGEDLLENWAGTNTRKMSNVLKRHIPNFSFSE
;
A
#
# COMPACT_ATOMS: atom_id res chain seq x y z
N MET A 1 -2.61 2.89 1.91
CA MET A 1 -3.30 1.60 1.73
C MET A 1 -4.80 1.81 1.81
N ILE A 2 -5.52 1.49 0.74
CA ILE A 2 -6.98 1.45 0.74
C ILE A 2 -7.42 0.04 1.14
N LYS A 3 -8.36 -0.02 2.07
CA LYS A 3 -8.94 -1.24 2.64
C LYS A 3 -10.45 -1.21 2.44
N LYS A 4 -11.09 -2.36 2.58
CA LYS A 4 -12.55 -2.50 2.55
C LYS A 4 -12.99 -3.22 3.81
N GLU A 5 -14.18 -2.91 4.32
CA GLU A 5 -14.76 -3.67 5.42
C GLU A 5 -14.88 -5.16 5.07
N GLY A 6 -14.58 -6.04 6.03
CA GLY A 6 -14.59 -7.49 5.82
C GLY A 6 -13.44 -8.04 4.96
N CYS A 7 -12.48 -7.21 4.52
CA CYS A 7 -11.34 -7.65 3.71
C CYS A 7 -10.28 -8.39 4.55
N ASN A 8 -10.35 -9.72 4.58
CA ASN A 8 -9.34 -10.54 5.26
C ASN A 8 -7.90 -10.34 4.74
N PRO A 9 -7.65 -10.28 3.41
CA PRO A 9 -6.31 -9.99 2.87
C PRO A 9 -5.75 -8.64 3.35
N CYS A 10 -6.61 -7.63 3.53
CA CYS A 10 -6.22 -6.32 4.05
C CYS A 10 -5.72 -6.43 5.49
N LYS A 11 -6.44 -7.15 6.35
CA LYS A 11 -6.07 -7.37 7.75
C LYS A 11 -4.76 -8.15 7.89
N MET A 12 -4.60 -9.20 7.09
CA MET A 12 -3.41 -10.06 7.12
C MET A 12 -2.15 -9.35 6.63
N PHE A 13 -2.26 -8.50 5.60
CA PHE A 13 -1.10 -7.87 4.97
C PHE A 13 -0.73 -6.51 5.56
N GLU A 14 -1.63 -5.89 6.33
CA GLU A 14 -1.38 -4.61 6.98
C GLU A 14 -0.11 -4.58 7.88
N PRO A 15 0.16 -5.60 8.72
CA PRO A 15 1.41 -5.64 9.49
C PRO A 15 2.66 -5.61 8.61
N THR A 16 2.64 -6.36 7.50
CA THR A 16 3.76 -6.43 6.54
C THR A 16 4.05 -5.07 5.93
N ILE A 17 3.04 -4.39 5.36
CA ILE A 17 3.24 -3.09 4.74
C ILE A 17 3.61 -2.00 5.75
N LYS A 18 3.11 -2.08 7.00
CA LYS A 18 3.54 -1.18 8.09
C LYS A 18 5.01 -1.37 8.43
N ASN A 19 5.47 -2.62 8.52
CA ASN A 19 6.88 -2.92 8.76
C ASN A 19 7.76 -2.40 7.62
N VAL A 20 7.35 -2.61 6.36
CA VAL A 20 8.03 -2.07 5.18
C VAL A 20 8.14 -0.55 5.25
N ALA A 21 7.04 0.14 5.56
CA ALA A 21 7.05 1.60 5.69
C ALA A 21 8.05 2.05 6.77
N LYS A 22 8.05 1.39 7.93
CA LYS A 22 8.98 1.66 9.03
C LYS A 22 10.45 1.44 8.61
N GLN A 23 10.76 0.33 7.94
CA GLN A 23 12.12 -0.01 7.51
C GLN A 23 12.68 0.96 6.46
N ASN A 24 11.79 1.63 5.71
CA ASN A 24 12.16 2.53 4.61
C ASN A 24 11.88 4.00 4.92
N ASN A 25 11.62 4.35 6.18
CA ASN A 25 11.30 5.72 6.62
C ASN A 25 10.16 6.37 5.80
N LEU A 26 9.11 5.60 5.53
CA LEU A 26 7.91 6.06 4.84
C LEU A 26 6.78 6.30 5.83
N GLU A 27 5.94 7.29 5.53
CA GLU A 27 4.66 7.43 6.21
C GLU A 27 3.67 6.36 5.74
N TYR A 28 3.09 5.63 6.68
CA TYR A 28 1.99 4.71 6.39
C TYR A 28 0.64 5.36 6.70
N LYS A 29 -0.20 5.50 5.67
CA LYS A 29 -1.60 5.92 5.80
C LYS A 29 -2.54 4.81 5.33
N SER A 30 -3.70 4.70 5.99
CA SER A 30 -4.79 3.83 5.55
C SER A 30 -6.11 4.57 5.43
N VAL A 31 -6.90 4.19 4.43
CA VAL A 31 -8.22 4.75 4.11
C VAL A 31 -9.20 3.59 3.93
N GLN A 32 -10.41 3.70 4.46
CA GLN A 32 -11.49 2.77 4.15
C GLN A 32 -12.14 3.16 2.83
N ALA A 33 -12.39 2.19 1.96
CA ALA A 33 -13.01 2.42 0.67
C ALA A 33 -14.41 3.03 0.81
N GLU A 34 -15.10 2.67 1.87
CA GLU A 34 -16.42 3.19 2.26
C GLU A 34 -16.39 4.72 2.47
N ASP A 35 -15.27 5.27 2.95
CA ASP A 35 -15.06 6.71 3.13
C ASP A 35 -14.68 7.44 1.82
N MET A 36 -14.40 6.70 0.74
CA MET A 36 -14.04 7.26 -0.57
C MET A 36 -15.27 7.43 -1.47
N PRO A 37 -15.29 8.44 -2.37
CA PRO A 37 -16.29 8.54 -3.42
C PRO A 37 -16.32 7.27 -4.27
N GLU A 38 -17.52 6.76 -4.59
CA GLU A 38 -17.70 5.46 -5.27
C GLU A 38 -16.87 5.33 -6.55
N LYS A 39 -16.83 6.39 -7.36
CA LYS A 39 -16.08 6.44 -8.63
C LYS A 39 -14.56 6.32 -8.48
N MET A 40 -14.03 6.54 -7.28
CA MET A 40 -12.60 6.46 -6.97
C MET A 40 -12.22 5.19 -6.21
N ARG A 41 -13.21 4.36 -5.84
CA ARG A 41 -12.95 3.12 -5.09
C ARG A 41 -12.26 2.10 -6.01
N PRO A 42 -11.12 1.52 -5.60
CA PRO A 42 -10.52 0.42 -6.33
C PRO A 42 -11.45 -0.79 -6.39
N GLU A 43 -11.38 -1.57 -7.47
CA GLU A 43 -12.14 -2.81 -7.60
C GLU A 43 -11.56 -3.97 -6.77
N VAL A 44 -10.27 -3.88 -6.42
CA VAL A 44 -9.51 -4.95 -5.74
C VAL A 44 -8.84 -4.40 -4.49
N PHE A 45 -8.91 -5.17 -3.39
CA PHE A 45 -8.32 -4.83 -2.10
C PHE A 45 -7.38 -5.92 -1.57
N PRO A 46 -6.31 -5.58 -0.83
CA PRO A 46 -5.88 -4.22 -0.52
C PRO A 46 -5.29 -3.51 -1.74
N TYR A 47 -5.43 -2.19 -1.77
CA TYR A 47 -4.88 -1.33 -2.83
C TYR A 47 -3.91 -0.32 -2.23
N PHE A 48 -2.89 0.09 -2.98
CA PHE A 48 -1.82 0.95 -2.49
C PHE A 48 -1.54 2.08 -3.47
N TYR A 49 -1.35 3.26 -2.90
CA TYR A 49 -0.76 4.42 -3.56
C TYR A 49 0.58 4.70 -2.89
N LEU A 50 1.61 4.93 -3.71
CA LEU A 50 2.86 5.54 -3.29
C LEU A 50 2.81 7.02 -3.70
N LEU A 51 2.82 7.90 -2.71
CA LEU A 51 2.76 9.34 -2.91
C LEU A 51 4.10 9.98 -2.54
N ASN A 52 4.46 11.05 -3.24
CA ASN A 52 5.50 11.99 -2.82
C ASN A 52 4.87 13.38 -2.73
N GLY A 53 4.47 13.78 -1.51
CA GLY A 53 3.60 14.94 -1.34
C GLY A 53 2.23 14.70 -1.99
N GLU A 54 1.88 15.53 -2.97
CA GLU A 54 0.62 15.44 -3.72
C GLU A 54 0.75 14.56 -4.98
N ASP A 55 1.98 14.22 -5.39
CA ASP A 55 2.23 13.47 -6.61
C ASP A 55 2.05 11.96 -6.38
N LEU A 56 1.18 11.35 -7.19
CA LEU A 56 1.06 9.89 -7.26
C LEU A 56 2.20 9.31 -8.10
N LEU A 57 3.16 8.67 -7.43
CA LEU A 57 4.30 8.02 -8.09
C LEU A 57 3.90 6.70 -8.73
N GLU A 58 3.24 5.83 -7.97
CA GLU A 58 2.84 4.50 -8.44
C GLU A 58 1.68 3.93 -7.61
N ASN A 59 0.98 2.94 -8.17
CA ASN A 59 -0.08 2.22 -7.49
C ASN A 59 0.01 0.70 -7.73
N TRP A 60 -0.52 -0.09 -6.79
CA TRP A 60 -0.65 -1.54 -6.96
C TRP A 60 -1.74 -2.13 -6.08
N ALA A 61 -2.18 -3.34 -6.44
CA ALA A 61 -3.17 -4.11 -5.70
C ALA A 61 -2.62 -5.47 -5.24
N GLY A 62 -3.22 -5.99 -4.17
CA GLY A 62 -2.99 -7.32 -3.63
C GLY A 62 -1.88 -7.41 -2.60
N THR A 63 -1.62 -8.64 -2.14
CA THR A 63 -0.72 -8.96 -1.02
C THR A 63 0.60 -9.59 -1.48
N ASN A 64 0.94 -9.49 -2.77
CA ASN A 64 2.14 -10.09 -3.32
C ASN A 64 3.38 -9.25 -2.96
N THR A 65 4.22 -9.77 -2.05
CA THR A 65 5.43 -9.09 -1.54
C THR A 65 6.46 -8.82 -2.63
N ARG A 66 6.57 -9.69 -3.65
CA ARG A 66 7.45 -9.47 -4.80
C ARG A 66 7.01 -8.28 -5.64
N LYS A 67 5.70 -8.15 -5.90
CA LYS A 67 5.15 -6.99 -6.63
C LYS A 67 5.36 -5.70 -5.84
N MET A 68 5.03 -5.71 -4.55
CA MET A 68 5.28 -4.58 -3.64
C MET A 68 6.77 -4.17 -3.66
N SER A 69 7.68 -5.13 -3.47
CA SER A 69 9.12 -4.87 -3.47
C SER A 69 9.59 -4.27 -4.80
N ASN A 70 9.09 -4.75 -5.94
CA ASN A 70 9.46 -4.22 -7.25
C ASN A 70 8.98 -2.78 -7.46
N VAL A 71 7.78 -2.43 -6.99
CA VAL A 71 7.25 -1.06 -7.02
C VAL A 71 8.12 -0.15 -6.15
N LEU A 72 8.32 -0.54 -4.89
CA LEU A 72 9.04 0.30 -3.93
C LEU A 72 10.51 0.49 -4.30
N LYS A 73 11.19 -0.54 -4.81
CA LYS A 73 12.59 -0.45 -5.28
C LYS A 73 12.82 0.58 -6.39
N ARG A 74 11.81 0.89 -7.20
CA ARG A 74 11.93 1.90 -8.27
C ARG A 74 11.99 3.33 -7.75
N HIS A 75 11.36 3.59 -6.61
CA HIS A 75 11.11 4.93 -6.11
C HIS A 75 11.82 5.23 -4.79
N ILE A 76 12.21 4.20 -4.04
CA ILE A 76 12.82 4.33 -2.72
C ILE A 76 14.31 3.98 -2.81
N PRO A 77 15.20 4.97 -2.65
CA PRO A 77 16.64 4.72 -2.58
C PRO A 77 16.97 3.77 -1.42
N ASN A 78 17.89 2.82 -1.66
CA ASN A 78 18.32 1.84 -0.67
C ASN A 78 17.17 1.02 -0.04
N PHE A 79 16.13 0.73 -0.83
CA PHE A 79 14.97 -0.03 -0.38
C PHE A 79 15.38 -1.33 0.35
N SER A 80 14.83 -1.50 1.55
CA SER A 80 15.04 -2.66 2.41
C SER A 80 13.71 -3.37 2.69
N PHE A 81 13.72 -4.70 2.68
CA PHE A 81 12.58 -5.49 3.09
C PHE A 81 13.07 -6.80 3.69
N SER A 82 12.78 -7.00 4.98
CA SER A 82 12.92 -8.30 5.64
C SER A 82 11.53 -8.82 6.02
N GLU A 83 11.20 -10.04 5.58
CA GLU A 83 9.95 -10.74 5.92
C GLU A 83 9.88 -11.10 7.40
#